data_AF-W1VKF9-F1
#
_entry.id   AF-W1VKF9-F1
#
_cell.length_a   1.000
_cell.length_b   1.000
_cell.length_c   1.000
_cell.angle_alpha   90.00
_cell.angle_beta   90.00
_cell.angle_gamma   90.00
#
_symmetry.space_group_name_H-M   'P 1'
#
loop_
_entity.id
_entity.type
_entity.pdbx_description
1 polymer ?
#
loop_
_entity_poly.entity_id
_entity_poly.type
_entity_poly.pdbx_seq_one_letter_code
_entity_poly.pdbx_strand_id
1 'polypeptide(L)' 'VLARRAGVPCVVFAGRIGPGASALEELGARVVPIVDEEVAVEQALREGPRNLARAVARYLEGTAQS' A
#
# COMPACT_ATOMS: atom_id res chain seq x y z
N VAL A 1 -6.30 -9.77 10.62
CA VAL A 1 -7.45 -10.51 11.23
C VAL A 1 -8.17 -9.70 12.31
N LEU A 2 -7.47 -9.05 13.26
CA LEU A 2 -8.11 -8.23 14.31
C LEU A 2 -9.01 -7.13 13.74
N ALA A 3 -8.47 -6.27 12.86
CA ALA A 3 -9.22 -5.17 12.27
C ALA A 3 -10.46 -5.65 11.47
N ARG A 4 -10.33 -6.72 10.68
CA ARG A 4 -11.45 -7.37 9.99
C ARG A 4 -12.56 -7.79 10.97
N ARG A 5 -12.21 -8.43 12.08
CA ARG A 5 -13.18 -8.85 13.11
C ARG A 5 -13.85 -7.65 13.79
N ALA A 6 -13.15 -6.53 13.89
CA ALA A 6 -13.67 -5.28 14.44
C ALA A 6 -14.42 -4.42 13.41
N GLY A 7 -14.55 -4.85 12.15
CA GLY A 7 -15.19 -4.07 11.09
C GLY A 7 -14.43 -2.81 10.67
N VAL A 8 -13.13 -2.71 11.00
CA VAL A 8 -12.30 -1.54 10.70
C VAL A 8 -11.64 -1.70 9.32
N PRO A 9 -11.88 -0.80 8.35
CA PRO A 9 -11.22 -0.81 7.06
C PRO A 9 -9.71 -0.71 7.21
N CYS A 10 -8.96 -1.44 6.38
CA CYS A 10 -7.51 -1.46 6.42
C CYS A 10 -6.91 -1.13 5.05
N VAL A 11 -5.83 -0.37 5.08
CA VAL A 11 -5.00 -0.06 3.90
C VAL A 11 -3.57 -0.41 4.25
N VAL A 12 -2.90 -1.11 3.33
CA VAL A 12 -1.50 -1.54 3.48
C VAL A 12 -0.68 -0.86 2.40
N PHE A 13 0.24 0.01 2.82
CA PHE A 13 1.25 0.58 1.94
C PHE A 13 2.46 -0.35 1.90
N ALA A 14 2.66 -1.04 0.78
CA ALA A 14 3.70 -2.05 0.61
C ALA A 14 4.78 -1.55 -0.37
N GLY A 15 5.98 -2.11 -0.27
CA GLY A 15 7.07 -1.87 -1.22
C GLY A 15 6.73 -2.39 -2.62
N ARG A 16 7.40 -3.47 -3.05
CA ARG A 16 6.98 -4.22 -4.25
C ARG A 16 5.91 -5.25 -3.87
N ILE A 17 4.92 -5.41 -4.74
CA ILE A 17 3.83 -6.36 -4.55
C ILE A 17 4.21 -7.66 -5.25
N GLY A 18 4.11 -8.78 -4.53
CA GLY A 18 4.30 -10.12 -5.07
C GLY A 18 3.02 -10.95 -4.97
N PRO A 19 3.06 -12.21 -5.45
CA PRO A 19 1.88 -13.08 -5.50
C PRO A 19 1.17 -13.28 -4.15
N GLY A 20 1.90 -13.18 -3.03
CA GLY A 20 1.33 -13.33 -1.69
C GLY A 20 0.46 -12.16 -1.21
N ALA A 21 0.37 -11.05 -1.95
CA ALA A 21 -0.44 -9.90 -1.56
C ALA A 21 -1.95 -10.16 -1.64
N SER A 22 -2.39 -11.11 -2.48
CA SER A 22 -3.80 -11.49 -2.59
C SER A 22 -4.40 -11.93 -1.24
N ALA A 23 -3.61 -12.55 -0.38
CA ALA A 23 -4.04 -12.95 0.96
C ALA A 23 -4.47 -11.75 1.83
N LEU A 24 -3.91 -10.56 1.63
CA LEU A 24 -4.32 -9.34 2.33
C LEU A 24 -5.64 -8.81 1.78
N GLU A 25 -5.84 -8.90 0.47
CA GLU A 25 -7.07 -8.49 -0.20
C GLU A 25 -8.25 -9.41 0.17
N GLU A 26 -8.03 -10.73 0.23
CA GLU A 26 -8.99 -11.72 0.74
C GLU A 26 -9.39 -11.47 2.20
N LEU A 27 -8.50 -10.82 2.97
CA LEU A 27 -8.76 -10.36 4.32
C LEU A 27 -9.50 -9.02 4.39
N GLY A 28 -9.80 -8.41 3.24
CA GLY A 28 -10.52 -7.14 3.10
C GLY A 28 -9.63 -5.90 3.21
N ALA A 29 -8.30 -6.05 3.16
CA ALA A 29 -7.39 -4.92 3.14
C ALA A 29 -7.16 -4.43 1.70
N ARG A 30 -7.09 -3.12 1.50
CA ARG A 30 -6.61 -2.55 0.24
C ARG A 30 -5.09 -2.50 0.26
N VAL A 31 -4.43 -3.03 -0.77
CA VAL A 31 -2.98 -2.96 -0.91
C VAL A 31 -2.61 -1.83 -1.87
N VAL A 32 -1.66 -0.98 -1.49
CA VAL A 32 -1.17 0.15 -2.28
C VAL A 32 0.35 0.04 -2.41
N PRO A 33 0.90 -0.07 -3.63
CA PRO A 33 2.35 -0.07 -3.82
C PRO A 33 2.91 1.33 -3.62
N ILE A 34 4.09 1.43 -3.00
CA ILE A 34 4.82 2.70 -2.85
C ILE A 34 6.02 2.78 -3.80
N VAL A 35 6.43 1.68 -4.42
CA VAL A 35 7.60 1.62 -5.32
C VAL A 35 7.14 1.15 -6.70
N ASP A 36 7.63 1.81 -7.75
CA ASP A 36 7.46 1.34 -9.13
C ASP A 36 8.36 0.12 -9.39
N GLU A 37 7.85 -0.88 -10.13
CA GLU A 37 8.51 -2.18 -10.28
C GLU A 37 9.89 -2.11 -10.98
N GLU A 38 10.11 -1.07 -11.78
CA GLU A 38 11.30 -0.88 -12.60
C GLU A 38 12.50 -0.24 -11.83
N VAL A 39 12.28 0.21 -10.58
CA VAL A 39 13.31 0.91 -9.80
C VAL A 39 14.27 -0.07 -9.11
N ALA A 40 15.58 0.21 -9.22
CA ALA A 40 16.63 -0.52 -8.50
C ALA A 40 16.39 -0.53 -6.97
N VAL A 41 16.75 -1.62 -6.30
CA VAL A 41 16.44 -1.81 -4.86
C VAL A 41 17.05 -0.70 -4.01
N GLU A 42 18.29 -0.33 -4.28
CA GLU A 42 19.04 0.68 -3.54
C GLU A 42 18.37 2.06 -3.64
N GLN A 43 17.85 2.39 -4.82
CA GLN A 43 17.10 3.63 -5.02
C GLN A 43 15.74 3.58 -4.33
N ALA A 44 15.02 2.45 -4.42
CA ALA A 44 13.74 2.26 -3.74
C ALA A 44 13.86 2.41 -2.21
N LEU A 45 14.92 1.88 -1.61
CA LEU A 45 15.20 2.02 -0.18
C LEU A 45 15.54 3.47 0.19
N ARG A 46 16.37 4.15 -0.61
CA ARG A 46 16.74 5.55 -0.39
C ARG A 46 15.54 6.50 -0.47
N GLU A 47 14.64 6.25 -1.41
CA GLU A 47 13.47 7.10 -1.66
C GLU A 47 12.22 6.70 -0.85
N GLY A 48 12.30 5.59 -0.09
CA GLY A 48 11.18 5.00 0.65
C GLY A 48 10.27 5.99 1.40
N PRO A 49 10.82 6.88 2.25
CA PRO A 49 10.00 7.88 2.96
C PRO A 49 9.21 8.82 2.03
N ARG A 50 9.84 9.29 0.95
CA ARG A 50 9.19 10.17 -0.04
C ARG A 50 8.11 9.44 -0.83
N ASN A 51 8.41 8.20 -1.20
CA ASN A 51 7.52 7.31 -1.92
C ASN A 51 6.26 6.98 -1.12
N LEU A 52 6.43 6.66 0.17
CA LEU A 52 5.32 6.46 1.09
C LEU A 52 4.45 7.71 1.22
N ALA A 53 5.05 8.88 1.46
CA ALA A 53 4.31 10.14 1.58
C ALA A 53 3.46 10.44 0.32
N ARG A 54 4.04 10.22 -0.87
CA ARG A 54 3.32 10.38 -2.14
C ARG A 54 2.19 9.36 -2.30
N ALA A 55 2.41 8.10 -1.92
CA ALA A 55 1.38 7.07 -2.01
C ALA A 55 0.20 7.38 -1.08
N VAL A 56 0.46 7.86 0.14
CA VAL A 56 -0.57 8.30 1.08
C VAL A 56 -1.38 9.46 0.51
N ALA A 57 -0.71 10.49 -0.04
CA ALA A 57 -1.39 11.63 -0.64
C ALA A 57 -2.34 11.20 -1.77
N ARG A 58 -1.85 10.39 -2.73
CA ARG A 58 -2.66 9.86 -3.83
C ARG A 58 -3.86 9.03 -3.33
N TYR A 59 -3.65 8.22 -2.31
CA TYR A 59 -4.73 7.41 -1.71
C TYR A 59 -5.82 8.31 -1.12
N LEU A 60 -5.44 9.32 -0.34
CA LEU A 60 -6.39 10.25 0.29
C LEU A 60 -7.14 11.09 -0.75
N GLU A 61 -6.45 11.56 -1.78
CA GLU A 61 -7.06 12.30 -2.90
C GLU A 61 -8.12 11.46 -3.62
N GLY A 62 -7.81 10.18 -3.91
CA GLY A 62 -8.76 9.25 -4.54
C GLY A 62 -9.97 8.92 -3.66
N THR A 63 -9.80 8.91 -2.33
CA THR A 63 -10.94 8.72 -1.39
C THR A 63 -11.84 9.94 -1.25
N ALA A 64 -11.35 11.15 -1.55
CA ALA A 64 -12.17 12.37 -1.47
C ALA A 64 -13.16 12.51 -2.64
N GLN A 65 -13.07 11.65 -3.65
CA GLN A 65 -13.84 11.70 -4.90
C GLN A 65 -14.86 10.55 -5.03
N SER A 66 -14.98 9.69 -4.02
CA SER A 66 -15.85 8.50 -3.99
C SER A 66 -16.94 8.59 -2.92
#